data_AF-A0A241WJS2-F1
#
_entry.id   AF-A0A241WJS2-F1
#
_cell.length_a   1.000
_cell.length_b   1.000
_cell.length_c   1.000
_cell.angle_alpha   90.00
_cell.angle_beta   90.00
_cell.angle_gamma   90.00
#
_symmetry.space_group_name_H-M   'P 1'
#
loop_
_entity.id
_entity.type
_entity.pdbx_description
1 polymer ?
#
loop_
_entity_poly.entity_id
_entity_poly.type
_entity_poly.pdbx_seq_one_letter_code
_entity_poly.pdbx_strand_id
1 'polypeptide(L)'
;MAKFAPTMNTYQMLFIRYMSPVISLETVVKDYLVHMSIEHAKRLGSRQELPFPVARLGEKGKASWVVNLSDLAVYIDKQTAIAQQDHKAMHNN
;
A
#
# COMPACT_ATOMS: atom_id res chain seq x y z
N MET A 1 -8.60 14.06 -28.15
CA MET A 1 -8.42 12.70 -27.60
C MET A 1 -8.76 12.75 -26.12
N ALA A 2 -9.81 12.04 -25.68
CA ALA A 2 -10.10 11.93 -24.26
C ALA A 2 -8.97 11.13 -23.60
N LYS A 3 -8.19 11.78 -22.72
CA LYS A 3 -7.24 11.06 -21.86
C LYS A 3 -8.05 10.05 -21.06
N PHE A 4 -7.70 8.77 -21.14
CA PHE A 4 -8.26 7.74 -20.28
C PHE A 4 -7.83 8.06 -18.85
N ALA A 5 -8.62 8.87 -18.16
CA ALA A 5 -8.49 9.06 -16.72
C ALA A 5 -9.28 7.93 -16.07
N PRO A 6 -8.65 7.06 -15.25
CA PRO A 6 -9.41 6.06 -14.51
C PRO A 6 -10.47 6.78 -13.69
N THR A 7 -11.72 6.33 -13.82
CA THR A 7 -12.88 6.89 -13.11
C THR A 7 -12.86 6.57 -11.61
N MET A 8 -12.03 5.61 -11.20
CA MET A 8 -11.83 5.18 -9.82
C MET A 8 -10.42 5.50 -9.35
N ASN A 9 -10.30 6.01 -8.12
CA ASN A 9 -9.00 6.20 -7.48
C ASN A 9 -8.47 4.88 -6.88
N THR A 10 -7.19 4.88 -6.51
CA THR A 10 -6.51 3.69 -5.98
C THR A 10 -7.20 3.15 -4.73
N TYR A 11 -7.64 4.00 -3.80
CA TYR A 11 -8.37 3.57 -2.61
C TYR A 11 -9.66 2.81 -2.98
N GLN A 12 -10.47 3.33 -3.91
CA GLN A 12 -11.68 2.68 -4.38
C GLN A 12 -11.39 1.31 -5.00
N MET A 13 -10.33 1.22 -5.82
CA MET A 13 -9.92 -0.06 -6.42
C MET A 13 -9.47 -1.08 -5.36
N LEU A 14 -8.69 -0.65 -4.36
CA LEU A 14 -8.28 -1.51 -3.24
C LEU A 14 -9.49 -1.95 -2.41
N PHE A 15 -10.41 -1.03 -2.12
CA PHE A 15 -11.61 -1.33 -1.35
C PHE A 15 -12.49 -2.35 -2.08
N ILE A 16 -12.66 -2.22 -3.40
CA ILE A 16 -13.38 -3.22 -4.23
C ILE A 16 -12.66 -4.58 -4.19
N ARG A 17 -11.33 -4.60 -4.25
CA ARG A 17 -10.54 -5.83 -4.22
C ARG A 17 -10.66 -6.59 -2.90
N TYR A 18 -10.59 -5.88 -1.78
CA TYR A 18 -10.49 -6.50 -0.45
C TYR A 18 -11.80 -6.47 0.35
N MET A 19 -12.77 -5.68 -0.07
CA MET A 19 -14.09 -5.51 0.59
C MET A 19 -13.98 -5.20 2.09
N SER A 20 -12.94 -4.46 2.48
CA SER A 20 -12.64 -4.09 3.86
C SER A 20 -11.82 -2.81 3.90
N PRO A 21 -12.01 -1.90 4.87
CA PRO A 21 -11.20 -0.69 5.00
C PRO A 21 -9.77 -0.96 5.51
N VAL A 22 -9.56 -2.13 6.13
CA VAL A 22 -8.26 -2.58 6.67
C VAL A 22 -7.98 -4.01 6.24
N ILE A 23 -6.71 -4.32 5.99
CA ILE A 23 -6.26 -5.68 5.66
C ILE A 23 -5.05 -6.06 6.52
N SER A 24 -4.77 -7.35 6.65
CA SER A 24 -3.61 -7.82 7.41
C SER A 24 -2.30 -7.42 6.72
N LEU A 25 -1.24 -7.24 7.51
CA LEU A 25 0.10 -7.01 6.98
C LEU A 25 0.57 -8.18 6.11
N GLU A 26 0.17 -9.41 6.45
CA GLU A 26 0.37 -10.62 5.64
C GLU A 26 -0.17 -10.45 4.21
N THR A 27 -1.40 -9.96 4.07
CA THR A 27 -2.00 -9.73 2.75
C THR A 27 -1.26 -8.65 1.97
N VAL A 28 -0.85 -7.56 2.64
CA VAL A 28 -0.08 -6.50 1.98
C VAL A 28 1.28 -6.99 1.50
N VAL A 29 1.97 -7.79 2.33
CA VAL A 29 3.27 -8.37 1.96
C VAL A 29 3.12 -9.29 0.75
N LYS A 30 2.12 -10.17 0.77
CA LYS A 30 1.85 -11.09 -0.33
C LYS A 30 1.49 -10.37 -1.64
N ASP A 31 0.70 -9.30 -1.57
CA ASP A 31 0.14 -8.68 -2.78
C ASP A 31 1.00 -7.53 -3.33
N TYR A 32 1.76 -6.83 -2.48
CA TYR A 32 2.52 -5.62 -2.85
C TYR A 32 4.01 -5.65 -2.49
N LEU A 33 4.42 -6.44 -1.48
CA LEU A 33 5.82 -6.52 -1.04
C LEU A 33 6.37 -7.94 -1.20
N VAL A 34 6.15 -8.54 -2.38
CA VAL A 34 6.41 -9.97 -2.67
C VAL A 34 7.82 -10.46 -2.36
N HIS A 35 8.81 -9.56 -2.34
CA HIS A 35 10.21 -9.87 -2.04
C HIS A 35 10.57 -9.74 -0.54
N MET A 36 9.62 -9.31 0.30
CA MET A 36 9.80 -9.15 1.74
C MET A 36 9.17 -10.32 2.49
N SER A 37 9.87 -10.90 3.46
CA SER A 37 9.25 -11.90 4.35
C SER A 37 8.31 -11.21 5.34
N ILE A 38 7.28 -11.94 5.81
CA ILE A 38 6.35 -11.39 6.80
C ILE A 38 7.04 -11.09 8.14
N GLU A 39 8.04 -11.87 8.54
CA GLU A 39 8.82 -11.64 9.76
C GLU A 39 9.59 -10.32 9.67
N HIS A 40 10.19 -10.07 8.50
CA HIS A 40 10.85 -8.79 8.24
C HIS A 40 9.85 -7.63 8.27
N ALA A 41 8.71 -7.78 7.60
CA ALA A 41 7.67 -6.75 7.57
C ALA A 41 7.14 -6.41 8.98
N LYS A 42 6.88 -7.42 9.82
CA LYS A 42 6.44 -7.23 11.21
C LYS A 42 7.49 -6.49 12.05
N ARG A 43 8.78 -6.81 11.84
CA ARG A 43 9.90 -6.12 12.52
C ARG A 43 10.01 -4.64 12.11
N LEU A 44 9.83 -4.33 10.82
CA LEU A 44 9.79 -2.93 10.35
C LEU A 44 8.54 -2.22 10.87
N GLY A 45 7.39 -2.91 10.83
CA GLY A 45 6.10 -2.41 11.30
C GLY A 45 6.11 -2.03 12.77
N SER A 46 6.76 -2.81 13.64
CA SER A 46 6.89 -2.47 15.06
C SER A 46 7.71 -1.21 15.31
N ARG A 47 8.52 -0.78 14.34
CA ARG A 47 9.32 0.45 14.38
C ARG A 47 8.77 1.56 13.47
N GLN A 48 7.63 1.33 12.80
CA GLN A 48 7.06 2.23 11.78
C GLN A 48 8.05 2.58 10.66
N GLU A 49 8.89 1.61 10.25
CA GLU A 49 9.87 1.78 9.17
C GLU A 49 9.35 1.31 7.80
N LEU A 50 8.11 0.84 7.73
CA LEU A 50 7.44 0.58 6.46
C LEU A 50 7.09 1.92 5.77
N PRO A 51 6.95 1.95 4.43
CA PRO A 51 6.66 3.19 3.70
C PRO A 51 5.22 3.69 3.89
N PHE A 52 4.43 3.01 4.73
CA PHE A 52 3.09 3.38 5.15
C PHE A 52 2.89 2.97 6.62
N PRO A 53 1.98 3.64 7.36
CA PRO A 53 1.65 3.27 8.73
C PRO A 53 1.07 1.86 8.86
N VAL A 54 1.38 1.20 9.98
CA VAL A 54 0.75 -0.06 10.37
C VAL A 54 0.25 -0.01 11.80
N ALA A 55 -0.91 -0.61 12.05
CA ALA A 55 -1.53 -0.63 13.37
C ALA A 55 -1.57 -2.05 13.94
N ARG A 56 -1.62 -2.15 15.28
CA ARG A 56 -2.02 -3.39 15.95
C ARG A 56 -3.45 -3.27 16.42
N LEU A 57 -4.31 -4.18 15.96
CA LEU A 57 -5.69 -4.29 16.45
C LEU A 57 -5.86 -5.58 17.24
N GLY A 58 -6.46 -5.46 18.43
CA GLY A 58 -6.76 -6.57 19.33
C GLY A 58 -6.07 -6.45 20.69
N GLU A 59 -6.29 -7.44 21.54
CA GLU A 59 -5.77 -7.48 22.91
C GLU A 59 -4.32 -7.99 22.96
N LYS A 60 -3.60 -7.62 24.02
CA LYS A 60 -2.18 -7.95 24.23
C LYS A 60 -1.97 -9.48 24.21
N GLY A 61 -1.45 -9.99 23.10
CA GLY A 61 -1.22 -11.42 22.84
C GLY A 61 -1.95 -11.97 21.60
N LYS A 62 -3.06 -11.33 21.19
CA LYS A 62 -3.83 -11.67 19.97
C LYS A 62 -3.86 -10.55 18.94
N ALA A 63 -3.20 -9.43 19.23
CA ALA A 63 -3.26 -8.27 18.34
C ALA A 63 -2.50 -8.51 17.03
N SER A 64 -3.22 -8.35 15.92
CA SER A 64 -2.76 -8.54 14.54
C SER A 64 -2.25 -7.23 13.94
N TRP A 65 -1.21 -7.32 13.11
CA TRP A 65 -0.74 -6.19 12.31
C TRP A 65 -1.68 -5.97 11.13
N VAL A 66 -2.18 -4.74 11.00
CA VAL A 66 -3.11 -4.35 9.93
C VAL A 66 -2.64 -3.06 9.26
N VAL A 67 -3.14 -2.85 8.05
CA VAL A 67 -2.87 -1.70 7.21
C VAL A 67 -4.20 -1.10 6.77
N ASN A 68 -4.34 0.23 6.90
CA ASN A 68 -5.49 0.96 6.36
C ASN A 68 -5.33 1.09 4.84
N LEU A 69 -6.38 0.79 4.07
CA LEU A 69 -6.31 0.87 2.61
C LEU A 69 -6.10 2.30 2.10
N SER A 70 -6.50 3.31 2.85
CA SER A 70 -6.26 4.72 2.50
C SER A 70 -4.77 5.03 2.54
N ASP A 71 -4.07 4.57 3.58
CA ASP A 71 -2.63 4.76 3.71
C ASP A 71 -1.86 4.00 2.63
N LEU A 72 -2.28 2.76 2.35
CA LEU A 72 -1.72 1.97 1.26
C LEU A 72 -1.95 2.62 -0.11
N ALA A 73 -3.14 3.19 -0.34
CA ALA A 73 -3.46 3.92 -1.57
C ALA A 73 -2.55 5.14 -1.74
N VAL A 74 -2.39 5.95 -0.70
CA VAL A 74 -1.49 7.12 -0.72
C VAL A 74 -0.06 6.72 -1.08
N TYR A 75 0.43 5.61 -0.50
CA TYR A 75 1.75 5.09 -0.84
C TYR A 75 1.85 4.71 -2.33
N ILE A 76 0.89 3.92 -2.85
CA ILE A 76 0.88 3.48 -4.25
C ILE A 76 0.78 4.67 -5.21
N ASP A 77 -0.08 5.65 -4.91
CA ASP A 77 -0.25 6.86 -5.73
C ASP A 77 1.04 7.68 -5.76
N LYS A 78 1.73 7.83 -4.63
CA LYS A 78 3.02 8.51 -4.55
C LYS A 78 4.09 7.82 -5.40
N GLN A 79 4.21 6.48 -5.30
CA GLN A 79 5.20 5.73 -6.09
C GLN A 79 4.89 5.83 -7.59
N THR A 80 3.61 5.75 -7.96
CA THR A 80 3.17 5.85 -9.36
C THR A 80 3.43 7.25 -9.92
N ALA A 81 3.18 8.31 -9.14
CA ALA A 81 3.44 9.69 -9.55
C ALA A 81 4.95 9.93 -9.82
N ILE A 82 5.83 9.40 -8.96
CA ILE A 82 7.28 9.47 -9.16
C ILE A 82 7.67 8.76 -10.46
N ALA A 83 7.21 7.52 -10.68
CA ALA A 83 7.51 6.77 -11.90
C ALA A 83 6.99 7.47 -13.16
N GLN A 84 5.82 8.11 -13.10
CA GLN A 84 5.28 8.91 -14.21
C GLN A 84 6.12 10.16 -14.51
N GLN A 85 6.66 10.81 -13.47
CA GLN A 85 7.57 11.94 -13.63
C GLN A 85 8.87 11.49 -14.29
N ASP A 86 9.47 10.41 -13.79
CA ASP A 86 10.71 9.84 -14.33
C ASP A 86 10.54 9.43 -15.80
N HIS A 87 9.43 8.75 -16.12
CA HIS A 87 9.10 8.38 -17.50
C HIS A 87 9.01 9.61 -18.41
N LYS A 88 8.34 10.69 -17.98
CA LYS A 88 8.27 11.93 -18.79
C LYS A 88 9.65 12.56 -18.97
N ALA A 89 10.46 12.61 -17.91
CA ALA A 89 11.80 13.18 -17.97
C ALA A 89 12.72 12.43 -18.95
N MET A 90 12.60 11.10 -19.02
CA MET A 90 13.41 10.28 -19.93
C MET A 90 13.00 10.37 -21.40
N HIS A 91 11.75 10.74 -21.70
CA HIS A 91 11.21 10.74 -23.08
C HIS A 91 10.98 12.13 -23.67
N ASN A 92 11.16 13.21 -22.88
CA ASN A 92 11.06 14.59 -23.34
C ASN A 92 12.45 15.23 -23.63
N ASN A 93 13.51 14.43 -23.77
CA ASN A 93 14.83 14.86 -24.26
C ASN A 93 15.03 14.46 -25.73
#